data_AF-J9R4C2-F1
#
_entry.id   AF-J9R4C2-F1
#
_cell.length_a   1.000
_cell.length_b   1.000
_cell.length_c   1.000
_cell.angle_alpha   90.00
_cell.angle_beta   90.00
_cell.angle_gamma   90.00
#
_symmetry.space_group_name_H-M   'P 1'
#
loop_
_entity.id
_entity.type
_entity.pdbx_description
1 polymer ?
#
loop_
_entity_poly.entity_id
_entity_poly.type
_entity_poly.pdbx_seq_one_letter_code
_entity_poly.pdbx_strand_id
1 'polypeptide(L)'
;MKTKTTKLSVLAFLGLGLVVYGQSGKVGVNTSSPQATLDIQPTAKNGDVTATTNEGILAPKLSKTRVASIATPVEGTLVYVIDDTSKTKGAISDYIGNDIKVAKITEKGYYYYNGTEWVRRAGNNDDIWQKQSNNDIKLVDGNIESNISYSSVGAFKNVPKVLRNYSKHNPSTQQIETGSIDLSSMNLGNSLNINLGYADKIPVSYVDPRYKEKQLIHNYLLVDEKNDAGVYNRIFGQRNTIATTANTASNYSSLYANVNASEHYGKGKINLMIGDYSIATLYDGSADRVVGAYSQASSYTANQTPYMTAAFNYLTPRGTGEVNQLFGTENRIHLNEYSKGTLNAVALNYNQAIITDTWTGKIGRLVGNSTYFNIPTTINSIDEMYGLVVANVDRGVNKNYAIYTNAGENSFGDKVTIRNHNWTSNQETVFQFINGTSVDGTKKVNATTQIVDQMNGRGDGGSNLIFRTQSPTLGTNPNLTLPTEKMRISADGAVGIGVESPAEKLEVAGNVKATGFIGTNAAIFPDYVFQKYYTGTSSIKSDYSFKTLSQVEDFVKTNGHLPGYQSAEAIKKQGYIDLMATQLTNVEKIEELYLHSIEQDKALKAKDAKIAELEARLQKLEALLVK
;
A
#
# COMPACT_ATOMS: atom_id res chain seq x y z
N MET A 1 -73.17 -70.07 -47.08
CA MET A 1 -71.94 -70.89 -47.07
C MET A 1 -71.13 -70.59 -45.80
N LYS A 2 -70.90 -71.61 -44.97
CA LYS A 2 -69.68 -71.92 -44.19
C LYS A 2 -69.01 -70.80 -43.35
N THR A 3 -69.18 -70.81 -42.01
CA THR A 3 -68.21 -71.25 -40.95
C THR A 3 -67.01 -70.30 -40.74
N LYS A 4 -66.51 -69.97 -39.54
CA LYS A 4 -66.21 -70.83 -38.38
C LYS A 4 -65.78 -69.98 -37.16
N THR A 5 -66.08 -70.51 -35.98
CA THR A 5 -65.57 -70.13 -34.65
C THR A 5 -64.09 -70.46 -34.47
N THR A 6 -63.33 -69.67 -33.69
CA THR A 6 -62.19 -70.17 -32.91
C THR A 6 -62.04 -69.40 -31.59
N LYS A 7 -62.14 -70.12 -30.47
CA LYS A 7 -61.62 -69.74 -29.14
C LYS A 7 -60.29 -70.48 -28.93
N LEU A 8 -59.32 -69.84 -28.29
CA LEU A 8 -58.23 -70.40 -27.44
C LEU A 8 -57.55 -69.17 -26.80
N SER A 9 -57.63 -68.86 -25.49
CA SER A 9 -57.13 -69.52 -24.26
C SER A 9 -55.60 -69.48 -24.08
N VAL A 10 -55.17 -69.32 -22.80
CA VAL A 10 -53.80 -69.42 -22.21
C VAL A 10 -53.07 -68.06 -22.15
N LEU A 11 -52.91 -67.34 -21.02
CA LEU A 11 -52.42 -67.61 -19.65
C LEU A 11 -50.89 -67.88 -19.56
N ALA A 12 -50.21 -67.06 -18.74
CA ALA A 12 -48.87 -67.24 -18.12
C ALA A 12 -47.67 -66.50 -18.75
N PHE A 13 -47.25 -65.39 -18.11
CA PHE A 13 -46.03 -65.23 -17.29
C PHE A 13 -45.74 -63.71 -17.13
N LEU A 14 -46.07 -63.10 -15.97
CA LEU A 14 -45.18 -62.94 -14.81
C LEU A 14 -43.85 -62.25 -15.12
N GLY A 15 -43.72 -61.01 -14.63
CA GLY A 15 -42.44 -60.43 -14.22
C GLY A 15 -42.00 -59.18 -14.97
N LEU A 16 -42.46 -58.00 -14.53
CA LEU A 16 -41.60 -56.86 -14.11
C LEU A 16 -42.41 -55.57 -13.94
N GLY A 17 -42.68 -55.25 -12.66
CA GLY A 17 -42.60 -53.89 -12.10
C GLY A 17 -43.66 -52.85 -12.48
N LEU A 18 -44.74 -52.76 -11.70
CA LEU A 18 -45.25 -51.46 -11.28
C LEU A 18 -45.91 -51.62 -9.90
N VAL A 19 -45.12 -51.32 -8.88
CA VAL A 19 -45.58 -51.30 -7.50
C VAL A 19 -46.46 -50.06 -7.33
N VAL A 20 -47.76 -50.23 -7.49
CA VAL A 20 -48.75 -49.22 -7.07
C VAL A 20 -48.85 -49.33 -5.55
N TYR A 21 -48.10 -48.48 -4.85
CA TYR A 21 -48.20 -48.31 -3.41
C TYR A 21 -49.49 -47.56 -3.08
N GLY A 22 -50.60 -48.28 -2.98
CA GLY A 22 -51.85 -47.75 -2.43
C GLY A 22 -51.73 -47.55 -0.91
N GLN A 23 -51.25 -46.38 -0.49
CA GLN A 23 -51.47 -45.88 0.88
C GLN A 23 -52.75 -45.02 0.89
N SER A 24 -53.53 -45.15 1.97
CA SER A 24 -54.89 -44.63 2.17
C SER A 24 -55.19 -43.29 1.47
N GLY A 25 -56.09 -43.32 0.47
CA GLY A 25 -56.78 -42.13 -0.08
C GLY A 25 -56.09 -41.37 -1.22
N LYS A 26 -54.90 -41.77 -1.68
CA LYS A 26 -54.19 -41.07 -2.77
C LYS A 26 -53.62 -42.03 -3.82
N VAL A 27 -53.69 -41.64 -5.08
CA VAL A 27 -53.11 -42.36 -6.22
C VAL A 27 -51.94 -41.55 -6.78
N GLY A 28 -50.74 -42.13 -6.75
CA GLY A 28 -49.55 -41.57 -7.41
C GLY A 28 -49.24 -42.30 -8.71
N VAL A 29 -48.98 -41.56 -9.79
CA VAL A 29 -48.42 -42.08 -11.04
C VAL A 29 -47.02 -41.51 -11.19
N ASN A 30 -46.01 -42.40 -11.21
CA ASN A 30 -44.57 -42.07 -11.16
C ASN A 30 -44.12 -41.27 -9.93
N THR A 31 -44.92 -41.22 -8.86
CA THR A 31 -44.52 -40.71 -7.55
C THR A 31 -44.96 -41.69 -6.46
N SER A 32 -44.05 -42.00 -5.54
CA SER A 32 -44.33 -42.86 -4.38
C SER A 32 -44.87 -42.06 -3.18
N SER A 33 -44.96 -40.73 -3.28
CA SER A 33 -45.48 -39.84 -2.23
C SER A 33 -46.44 -38.80 -2.83
N PRO A 34 -47.64 -39.23 -3.25
CA PRO A 34 -48.60 -38.34 -3.92
C PRO A 34 -49.04 -37.20 -2.99
N GLN A 35 -48.89 -35.97 -3.48
CA GLN A 35 -49.26 -34.76 -2.72
C GLN A 35 -50.78 -34.50 -2.76
N ALA A 36 -51.46 -34.91 -3.84
CA ALA A 36 -52.91 -34.79 -4.01
C ALA A 36 -53.60 -36.17 -4.11
N THR A 37 -54.93 -36.18 -4.11
CA THR A 37 -55.75 -37.40 -4.30
C THR A 37 -55.38 -38.14 -5.59
N LEU A 38 -55.00 -37.42 -6.64
CA LEU A 38 -54.30 -37.94 -7.81
C LEU A 38 -53.10 -37.03 -8.09
N ASP A 39 -51.88 -37.59 -8.04
CA ASP A 39 -50.63 -36.88 -8.35
C ASP A 39 -49.91 -37.62 -9.47
N ILE A 40 -49.63 -36.91 -10.57
CA ILE A 40 -49.00 -37.47 -11.77
C ILE A 40 -47.72 -36.67 -12.01
N GLN A 41 -46.59 -37.36 -11.88
CA GLN A 41 -45.27 -36.80 -12.15
C GLN A 41 -44.71 -37.40 -13.45
N PRO A 42 -43.86 -36.67 -14.19
CA PRO A 42 -43.11 -37.27 -15.29
C PRO A 42 -42.12 -38.31 -14.73
N THR A 43 -41.83 -39.35 -15.51
CA THR A 43 -40.71 -40.23 -15.18
C THR A 43 -39.38 -39.46 -15.28
N ALA A 44 -38.30 -39.96 -14.66
CA ALA A 44 -36.98 -39.34 -14.79
C ALA A 44 -36.53 -39.15 -16.26
N LYS A 45 -36.97 -40.03 -17.17
CA LYS A 45 -36.68 -39.92 -18.61
C LYS A 45 -37.53 -38.84 -19.30
N ASN A 46 -38.77 -38.65 -18.87
CA ASN A 46 -39.68 -37.68 -19.48
C ASN A 46 -39.63 -36.30 -18.80
N GLY A 47 -38.96 -36.20 -17.66
CA GLY A 47 -38.58 -34.93 -17.03
C GLY A 47 -37.31 -34.29 -17.61
N ASP A 48 -36.63 -34.97 -18.55
CA ASP A 48 -35.51 -34.41 -19.30
C ASP A 48 -36.00 -33.35 -20.29
N VAL A 49 -35.27 -32.24 -20.41
CA VAL A 49 -35.60 -31.13 -21.32
C VAL A 49 -35.62 -31.51 -22.80
N THR A 50 -35.05 -32.67 -23.16
CA THR A 50 -35.02 -33.21 -24.53
C THR A 50 -36.09 -34.26 -24.81
N ALA A 51 -36.94 -34.58 -23.83
CA ALA A 51 -37.98 -35.60 -23.99
C ALA A 51 -39.02 -35.18 -25.06
N THR A 52 -39.31 -36.09 -26.00
CA THR A 52 -40.22 -35.85 -27.14
C THR A 52 -41.55 -36.60 -27.04
N THR A 53 -41.79 -37.31 -25.93
CA THR A 53 -42.99 -38.12 -25.71
C THR A 53 -44.08 -37.33 -24.98
N ASN A 54 -45.35 -37.61 -25.26
CA ASN A 54 -46.47 -36.91 -24.61
C ASN A 54 -46.57 -37.27 -23.12
N GLU A 55 -46.65 -36.25 -22.25
CA GLU A 55 -46.92 -36.36 -20.81
C GLU A 55 -48.24 -35.68 -20.45
N GLY A 56 -48.95 -36.19 -19.45
CA GLY A 56 -50.19 -35.60 -18.92
C GLY A 56 -51.42 -36.52 -19.00
N ILE A 57 -52.60 -35.95 -18.82
CA ILE A 57 -53.87 -36.69 -18.80
C ILE A 57 -54.59 -36.51 -20.13
N LEU A 58 -54.83 -37.61 -20.85
CA LEU A 58 -55.74 -37.62 -21.98
C LEU A 58 -57.17 -37.86 -21.50
N ALA A 59 -57.97 -36.80 -21.43
CA ALA A 59 -59.40 -36.91 -21.17
C ALA A 59 -60.11 -37.69 -22.29
N PRO A 60 -61.23 -38.40 -22.01
CA PRO A 60 -62.01 -39.08 -23.03
C PRO A 60 -62.40 -38.13 -24.17
N LYS A 61 -62.10 -38.56 -25.40
CA LYS A 61 -62.43 -37.82 -26.63
C LYS A 61 -63.83 -38.17 -27.09
N LEU A 62 -64.77 -37.23 -26.97
CA LEU A 62 -66.19 -37.43 -27.27
C LEU A 62 -66.67 -36.41 -28.32
N SER A 63 -67.58 -36.79 -29.22
CA SER A 63 -68.22 -35.80 -30.08
C SER A 63 -69.29 -35.01 -29.32
N LYS A 64 -69.67 -33.83 -29.82
CA LYS A 64 -70.74 -33.01 -29.21
C LYS A 64 -72.03 -33.80 -29.00
N THR A 65 -72.41 -34.61 -29.98
CA THR A 65 -73.59 -35.50 -29.87
C THR A 65 -73.47 -36.50 -28.72
N ARG A 66 -72.27 -37.06 -28.49
CA ARG A 66 -72.04 -38.01 -27.38
C ARG A 66 -71.99 -37.33 -26.02
N VAL A 67 -71.48 -36.10 -25.95
CA VAL A 67 -71.49 -35.29 -24.72
C VAL A 67 -72.92 -34.90 -24.35
N ALA A 68 -73.75 -34.51 -25.33
CA ALA A 68 -75.16 -34.20 -25.12
C ALA A 68 -75.96 -35.41 -24.60
N SER A 69 -75.59 -36.64 -24.99
CA SER A 69 -76.28 -37.85 -24.52
C SER A 69 -75.94 -38.26 -23.08
N ILE A 70 -75.09 -37.52 -22.37
CA ILE A 70 -74.84 -37.73 -20.94
C ILE A 70 -76.07 -37.20 -20.17
N ALA A 71 -76.91 -38.12 -19.70
CA ALA A 71 -78.18 -37.80 -19.05
C ALA A 71 -77.97 -36.91 -17.79
N THR A 72 -77.04 -37.31 -16.91
CA THR A 72 -76.77 -36.65 -15.63
C THR A 72 -75.25 -36.40 -15.46
N PRO A 73 -74.67 -35.38 -16.13
CA PRO A 73 -73.25 -35.06 -15.97
C PRO A 73 -72.95 -34.53 -14.56
N VAL A 74 -71.78 -34.88 -14.03
CA VAL A 74 -71.33 -34.43 -12.70
C VAL A 74 -70.40 -33.22 -12.85
N GLU A 75 -70.54 -32.24 -11.97
CA GLU A 75 -69.68 -31.05 -11.96
C GLU A 75 -68.19 -31.44 -11.85
N GLY A 76 -67.34 -30.75 -12.61
CA GLY A 76 -65.91 -31.03 -12.71
C GLY A 76 -65.54 -32.14 -13.69
N THR A 77 -66.51 -32.85 -14.29
CA THR A 77 -66.21 -33.86 -15.33
C THR A 77 -65.49 -33.19 -16.49
N LEU A 78 -64.28 -33.65 -16.82
CA LEU A 78 -63.47 -33.14 -17.93
C LEU A 78 -63.55 -34.08 -19.14
N VAL A 79 -63.86 -33.53 -20.30
CA VAL A 79 -63.85 -34.24 -21.59
C VAL A 79 -63.10 -33.43 -22.63
N TYR A 80 -62.56 -34.11 -23.64
CA TYR A 80 -62.09 -33.43 -24.84
C TYR A 80 -63.14 -33.60 -25.94
N VAL A 81 -63.77 -32.50 -26.34
CA VAL A 81 -64.72 -32.53 -27.45
C VAL A 81 -63.95 -32.56 -28.76
N ILE A 82 -64.26 -33.53 -29.61
CA ILE A 82 -63.72 -33.62 -30.97
C ILE A 82 -64.63 -32.90 -31.98
N ASP A 83 -63.99 -32.46 -33.06
CA ASP A 83 -64.65 -32.06 -34.30
C ASP A 83 -63.91 -32.76 -35.45
N ASP A 84 -64.42 -33.94 -35.81
CA ASP A 84 -63.74 -34.88 -36.71
C ASP A 84 -64.77 -35.56 -37.62
N THR A 85 -64.85 -35.08 -38.86
CA THR A 85 -65.79 -35.57 -39.88
C THR A 85 -65.53 -37.00 -40.32
N SER A 86 -64.35 -37.56 -40.02
CA SER A 86 -64.03 -38.96 -40.36
C SER A 86 -64.70 -39.98 -39.43
N LYS A 87 -65.25 -39.52 -38.29
CA LYS A 87 -65.90 -40.37 -37.29
C LYS A 87 -67.42 -40.22 -37.36
N THR A 88 -68.15 -41.31 -37.12
CA THR A 88 -69.63 -41.30 -37.13
C THR A 88 -70.17 -40.33 -36.08
N LYS A 89 -70.92 -39.31 -36.51
CA LYS A 89 -71.38 -38.17 -35.68
C LYS A 89 -70.25 -37.45 -34.95
N GLY A 90 -69.08 -37.37 -35.59
CA GLY A 90 -67.85 -36.84 -35.03
C GLY A 90 -67.67 -35.33 -35.23
N ALA A 91 -68.37 -34.72 -36.18
CA ALA A 91 -68.34 -33.27 -36.36
C ALA A 91 -69.26 -32.58 -35.36
N ILE A 92 -68.90 -31.38 -34.92
CA ILE A 92 -69.71 -30.58 -34.00
C ILE A 92 -71.05 -30.20 -34.63
N SER A 93 -71.05 -29.95 -35.94
CA SER A 93 -72.25 -29.65 -36.74
C SER A 93 -73.21 -30.85 -36.87
N ASP A 94 -72.76 -32.09 -36.62
CA ASP A 94 -73.62 -33.27 -36.70
C ASP A 94 -74.66 -33.31 -35.55
N TYR A 95 -74.47 -32.51 -34.51
CA TYR A 95 -75.43 -32.35 -33.43
C TYR A 95 -76.51 -31.34 -33.80
N ILE A 96 -77.71 -31.84 -34.07
CA ILE A 96 -78.91 -31.07 -34.44
C ILE A 96 -79.92 -30.93 -33.29
N GLY A 97 -79.55 -31.34 -32.06
CA GLY A 97 -80.39 -31.21 -30.87
C GLY A 97 -80.29 -29.82 -30.22
N ASN A 98 -81.15 -29.56 -29.23
CA ASN A 98 -81.24 -28.29 -28.50
C ASN A 98 -80.87 -28.39 -27.01
N ASP A 99 -80.09 -29.41 -26.60
CA ASP A 99 -79.68 -29.56 -25.21
C ASP A 99 -78.80 -28.37 -24.80
N ILE A 100 -79.34 -27.54 -23.91
CA ILE A 100 -78.70 -26.32 -23.42
C ILE A 100 -77.35 -26.60 -22.76
N LYS A 101 -77.15 -27.81 -22.22
CA LYS A 101 -75.88 -28.19 -21.57
C LYS A 101 -74.71 -28.15 -22.53
N VAL A 102 -74.91 -28.36 -23.84
CA VAL A 102 -73.83 -28.37 -24.84
C VAL A 102 -73.83 -27.14 -25.74
N ALA A 103 -74.63 -26.12 -25.43
CA ALA A 103 -74.75 -24.93 -26.28
C ALA A 103 -73.40 -24.23 -26.53
N LYS A 104 -72.54 -24.16 -25.51
CA LYS A 104 -71.20 -23.52 -25.57
C LYS A 104 -70.11 -24.36 -26.22
N ILE A 105 -70.43 -25.58 -26.66
CA ILE A 105 -69.53 -26.41 -27.43
C ILE A 105 -69.63 -26.00 -28.91
N THR A 106 -68.79 -25.06 -29.32
CA THR A 106 -68.78 -24.50 -30.69
C THR A 106 -67.51 -24.86 -31.47
N GLU A 107 -66.51 -25.43 -30.80
CA GLU A 107 -65.22 -25.83 -31.38
C GLU A 107 -64.65 -27.03 -30.63
N LYS A 108 -63.66 -27.72 -31.22
CA LYS A 108 -62.93 -28.80 -30.53
C LYS A 108 -62.12 -28.25 -29.36
N GLY A 109 -62.05 -28.97 -28.24
CA GLY A 109 -61.28 -28.52 -27.10
C GLY A 109 -61.62 -29.24 -25.80
N TYR A 110 -60.96 -28.81 -24.71
CA TYR A 110 -61.28 -29.29 -23.37
C TYR A 110 -62.49 -28.55 -22.81
N TYR A 111 -63.47 -29.31 -22.37
CA TYR A 111 -64.68 -28.82 -21.71
C TYR A 111 -64.83 -29.51 -20.37
N TYR A 112 -65.18 -28.74 -19.35
CA TYR A 112 -65.64 -29.30 -18.08
C TYR A 112 -67.10 -28.95 -17.85
N TYR A 113 -67.82 -29.82 -17.17
CA TYR A 113 -69.18 -29.52 -16.74
C TYR A 113 -69.13 -28.66 -15.48
N ASN A 114 -69.73 -27.47 -15.49
CA ASN A 114 -69.72 -26.54 -14.34
C ASN A 114 -70.94 -26.70 -13.41
N GLY A 115 -71.63 -27.84 -13.49
CA GLY A 115 -72.88 -28.08 -12.76
C GLY A 115 -74.14 -27.66 -13.51
N THR A 116 -74.03 -26.81 -14.56
CA THR A 116 -75.17 -26.41 -15.41
C THR A 116 -74.95 -26.76 -16.87
N GLU A 117 -73.79 -26.47 -17.43
CA GLU A 117 -73.46 -26.65 -18.85
C GLU A 117 -71.97 -27.00 -19.04
N TRP A 118 -71.62 -27.49 -20.22
CA TRP A 118 -70.25 -27.78 -20.62
C TRP A 118 -69.58 -26.50 -21.12
N VAL A 119 -68.58 -26.04 -20.37
CA VAL A 119 -67.88 -24.78 -20.61
C VAL A 119 -66.38 -24.99 -20.83
N ARG A 120 -65.80 -24.09 -21.63
CA ARG A 120 -64.35 -23.85 -21.65
C ARG A 120 -64.02 -22.69 -20.70
N ARG A 121 -62.80 -22.63 -20.18
CA ARG A 121 -62.32 -21.44 -19.45
C ARG A 121 -62.22 -20.25 -20.42
N ALA A 122 -62.96 -19.18 -20.15
CA ALA A 122 -62.85 -17.92 -20.90
C ALA A 122 -61.63 -17.12 -20.40
N GLY A 123 -60.83 -16.55 -21.31
CA GLY A 123 -59.90 -15.46 -20.99
C GLY A 123 -60.69 -14.15 -21.05
N ASN A 124 -60.88 -13.49 -19.91
CA ASN A 124 -61.87 -12.40 -19.75
C ASN A 124 -61.35 -11.03 -20.24
N ASN A 125 -62.26 -10.23 -20.79
CA ASN A 125 -62.11 -8.84 -21.23
C ASN A 125 -62.51 -7.81 -20.14
N ASP A 126 -62.33 -8.11 -18.86
CA ASP A 126 -62.74 -7.22 -17.75
C ASP A 126 -61.58 -6.46 -17.08
N ASP A 127 -60.37 -6.52 -17.65
CA ASP A 127 -59.22 -5.77 -17.14
C ASP A 127 -59.24 -4.32 -17.67
N ILE A 128 -59.23 -3.33 -16.76
CA ILE A 128 -59.09 -1.89 -17.08
C ILE A 128 -57.79 -1.56 -17.84
N TRP A 129 -56.82 -2.47 -17.79
CA TRP A 129 -55.56 -2.43 -18.53
C TRP A 129 -55.60 -3.42 -19.69
N GLN A 130 -55.84 -2.91 -20.89
CA GLN A 130 -56.07 -3.74 -22.07
C GLN A 130 -54.87 -3.73 -22.99
N LYS A 131 -54.43 -4.92 -23.40
CA LYS A 131 -53.39 -5.08 -24.40
C LYS A 131 -53.93 -4.71 -25.78
N GLN A 132 -53.31 -3.73 -26.40
CA GLN A 132 -53.67 -3.22 -27.71
C GLN A 132 -53.05 -4.09 -28.81
N SER A 133 -53.52 -3.94 -30.05
CA SER A 133 -53.03 -4.67 -31.23
C SER A 133 -51.53 -4.46 -31.50
N ASN A 134 -50.92 -3.39 -30.96
CA ASN A 134 -49.49 -3.08 -31.05
C ASN A 134 -48.64 -3.63 -29.88
N ASN A 135 -49.20 -4.50 -29.03
CA ASN A 135 -48.62 -5.03 -27.79
C ASN A 135 -48.46 -4.05 -26.61
N ASP A 136 -48.86 -2.79 -26.73
CA ASP A 136 -48.88 -1.86 -25.59
C ASP A 136 -50.08 -2.14 -24.67
N ILE A 137 -49.99 -1.73 -23.41
CA ILE A 137 -51.07 -1.86 -22.42
C ILE A 137 -51.67 -0.47 -22.18
N LYS A 138 -52.97 -0.30 -22.44
CA LYS A 138 -53.68 0.98 -22.34
C LYS A 138 -54.70 0.93 -21.21
N LEU A 139 -54.78 2.00 -20.43
CA LEU A 139 -55.89 2.22 -19.50
C LEU A 139 -57.11 2.70 -20.29
N VAL A 140 -58.21 1.95 -20.24
CA VAL A 140 -59.42 2.24 -21.03
C VAL A 140 -60.58 2.56 -20.08
N ASP A 141 -60.53 3.72 -19.42
CA ASP A 141 -61.61 4.28 -18.59
C ASP A 141 -62.13 5.58 -19.24
N GLY A 142 -63.44 5.69 -19.42
CA GLY A 142 -64.09 6.83 -20.07
C GLY A 142 -64.08 8.14 -19.25
N ASN A 143 -63.71 8.09 -17.97
CA ASN A 143 -63.67 9.25 -17.07
C ASN A 143 -62.30 9.96 -17.00
N ILE A 144 -61.27 9.45 -17.69
CA ILE A 144 -59.93 10.03 -17.69
C ILE A 144 -59.65 10.65 -19.07
N GLU A 145 -59.53 11.98 -19.13
CA GLU A 145 -59.42 12.77 -20.37
C GLU A 145 -58.10 12.63 -21.16
N SER A 146 -57.20 11.69 -20.84
CA SER A 146 -55.94 11.53 -21.59
C SER A 146 -55.37 10.10 -21.58
N ASN A 147 -54.93 9.66 -22.77
CA ASN A 147 -54.46 8.31 -23.10
C ASN A 147 -53.14 7.92 -22.41
N ILE A 148 -53.22 7.44 -21.16
CA ILE A 148 -52.09 6.79 -20.48
C ILE A 148 -51.86 5.40 -21.10
N SER A 149 -50.67 5.18 -21.64
CA SER A 149 -50.26 3.86 -22.15
C SER A 149 -48.89 3.43 -21.62
N TYR A 150 -48.77 2.13 -21.34
CA TYR A 150 -47.54 1.45 -20.98
C TYR A 150 -47.00 0.73 -22.21
N SER A 151 -45.81 1.13 -22.66
CA SER A 151 -45.22 0.54 -23.85
C SER A 151 -44.59 -0.83 -23.58
N SER A 152 -44.52 -1.66 -24.62
CA SER A 152 -43.88 -2.99 -24.60
C SER A 152 -42.42 -3.03 -24.11
N VAL A 153 -41.76 -1.89 -23.94
CA VAL A 153 -40.38 -1.74 -23.44
C VAL A 153 -40.30 -1.14 -22.01
N GLY A 154 -41.42 -1.05 -21.31
CA GLY A 154 -41.45 -0.72 -19.88
C GLY A 154 -41.63 0.77 -19.51
N ALA A 155 -41.93 1.63 -20.49
CA ALA A 155 -42.04 3.09 -20.29
C ALA A 155 -43.49 3.60 -20.44
N PHE A 156 -43.88 4.59 -19.62
CA PHE A 156 -45.11 5.37 -19.77
C PHE A 156 -45.01 6.33 -20.98
N LYS A 157 -46.06 6.41 -21.81
CA LYS A 157 -46.15 7.34 -22.95
C LYS A 157 -47.31 8.34 -22.77
N ASN A 158 -47.14 9.54 -23.34
CA ASN A 158 -48.09 10.67 -23.32
C ASN A 158 -48.32 11.33 -21.95
N VAL A 159 -47.25 11.49 -21.16
CA VAL A 159 -47.25 12.36 -19.97
C VAL A 159 -47.27 13.84 -20.42
N PRO A 160 -48.07 14.75 -19.82
CA PRO A 160 -48.05 16.17 -20.18
C PRO A 160 -46.63 16.76 -20.11
N LYS A 161 -46.27 17.61 -21.09
CA LYS A 161 -44.94 18.26 -21.14
C LYS A 161 -44.80 19.24 -19.96
N VAL A 162 -43.95 18.90 -18.98
CA VAL A 162 -43.60 19.80 -17.86
C VAL A 162 -42.14 20.19 -18.00
N LEU A 163 -41.88 21.46 -18.30
CA LEU A 163 -40.53 22.05 -18.38
C LEU A 163 -40.24 22.84 -17.09
N ARG A 164 -39.15 22.50 -16.39
CA ARG A 164 -38.62 23.31 -15.28
C ARG A 164 -37.26 23.89 -15.66
N ASN A 165 -37.11 25.20 -15.52
CA ASN A 165 -35.84 25.88 -15.77
C ASN A 165 -34.98 25.80 -14.53
N TYR A 166 -33.69 25.54 -14.69
CA TYR A 166 -32.71 25.55 -13.61
C TYR A 166 -31.43 26.25 -14.07
N SER A 167 -30.67 26.74 -13.10
CA SER A 167 -29.35 27.33 -13.31
C SER A 167 -28.33 26.46 -12.59
N LYS A 168 -27.33 25.96 -13.31
CA LYS A 168 -26.19 25.23 -12.73
C LYS A 168 -24.90 25.96 -13.07
N HIS A 169 -23.91 25.93 -12.18
CA HIS A 169 -22.57 26.37 -12.51
C HIS A 169 -21.83 25.25 -13.25
N ASN A 170 -21.26 25.53 -14.41
CA ASN A 170 -20.41 24.59 -15.11
C ASN A 170 -18.97 24.74 -14.59
N PRO A 171 -18.39 23.71 -13.93
CA PRO A 171 -17.06 23.81 -13.32
C PRO A 171 -15.92 23.88 -14.35
N SER A 172 -16.16 23.48 -15.60
CA SER A 172 -15.17 23.54 -16.68
C SER A 172 -15.12 24.91 -17.34
N THR A 173 -16.24 25.61 -17.43
CA THR A 173 -16.32 26.94 -18.05
C THR A 173 -16.42 28.08 -17.02
N GLN A 174 -16.63 27.74 -15.74
CA GLN A 174 -16.94 28.66 -14.64
C GLN A 174 -18.13 29.60 -14.90
N GLN A 175 -19.04 29.22 -15.81
CA GLN A 175 -20.22 30.00 -16.15
C GLN A 175 -21.49 29.40 -15.54
N ILE A 176 -22.48 30.24 -15.28
CA ILE A 176 -23.83 29.76 -14.95
C ILE A 176 -24.53 29.41 -16.25
N GLU A 177 -24.80 28.12 -16.43
CA GLU A 177 -25.60 27.60 -17.53
C GLU A 177 -27.05 27.48 -17.09
N THR A 178 -27.96 28.02 -17.89
CA THR A 178 -29.40 27.84 -17.73
C THR A 178 -29.87 26.69 -18.62
N GLY A 179 -30.70 25.82 -18.08
CA GLY A 179 -31.26 24.67 -18.80
C GLY A 179 -32.71 24.44 -18.44
N SER A 180 -33.40 23.64 -19.24
CA SER A 180 -34.78 23.21 -19.00
C SER A 180 -34.83 21.69 -18.87
N ILE A 181 -35.42 21.16 -17.80
CA ILE A 181 -35.67 19.72 -17.62
C ILE A 181 -37.06 19.41 -18.20
N ASP A 182 -37.11 18.58 -19.25
CA ASP A 182 -38.35 18.04 -19.80
C ASP A 182 -38.71 16.71 -19.13
N LEU A 183 -39.66 16.79 -18.22
CA LEU A 183 -40.07 15.68 -17.35
C LEU A 183 -40.91 14.63 -18.08
N SER A 184 -41.39 14.95 -19.28
CA SER A 184 -42.19 14.03 -20.10
C SER A 184 -41.33 13.03 -20.89
N SER A 185 -40.02 13.28 -20.99
CA SER A 185 -39.06 12.48 -21.75
C SER A 185 -38.24 11.50 -20.90
N MET A 186 -38.40 11.53 -19.57
CA MET A 186 -37.58 10.77 -18.63
C MET A 186 -38.19 9.39 -18.36
N ASN A 187 -37.40 8.33 -18.51
CA ASN A 187 -37.84 6.94 -18.28
C ASN A 187 -37.87 6.63 -16.77
N LEU A 188 -39.03 6.75 -16.13
CA LEU A 188 -39.24 6.71 -14.67
C LEU A 188 -39.22 5.30 -14.05
N GLY A 189 -38.36 4.40 -14.56
CA GLY A 189 -38.24 3.03 -14.09
C GLY A 189 -37.24 2.85 -12.94
N ASN A 190 -37.75 2.52 -11.76
CA ASN A 190 -37.10 1.82 -10.63
C ASN A 190 -36.03 2.47 -9.74
N SER A 191 -35.59 3.72 -9.93
CA SER A 191 -34.94 4.50 -8.86
C SER A 191 -34.64 5.91 -9.36
N LEU A 192 -35.48 6.91 -9.10
CA LEU A 192 -35.06 8.30 -8.88
C LEU A 192 -36.27 9.20 -8.58
N ASN A 193 -36.32 9.71 -7.36
CA ASN A 193 -37.26 10.74 -6.91
C ASN A 193 -36.98 12.07 -7.65
N ILE A 194 -38.00 12.63 -8.30
CA ILE A 194 -37.98 14.00 -8.86
C ILE A 194 -38.88 14.88 -7.97
N ASN A 195 -38.34 15.98 -7.41
CA ASN A 195 -39.14 16.97 -6.68
C ASN A 195 -39.48 18.15 -7.60
N LEU A 196 -40.76 18.50 -7.72
CA LEU A 196 -41.25 19.52 -8.65
C LEU A 196 -42.17 20.57 -8.02
N GLY A 197 -41.72 21.15 -6.91
CA GLY A 197 -42.26 22.43 -6.43
C GLY A 197 -43.58 22.33 -5.66
N TYR A 198 -43.67 23.19 -4.64
CA TYR A 198 -44.70 23.31 -3.59
C TYR A 198 -44.63 22.23 -2.50
N ALA A 199 -43.71 22.42 -1.55
CA ALA A 199 -43.77 21.76 -0.26
C ALA A 199 -43.96 22.81 0.84
N ASP A 200 -45.12 23.47 0.87
CA ASP A 200 -45.49 24.33 2.01
C ASP A 200 -45.94 23.53 3.23
N LYS A 201 -46.22 22.23 3.09
CA LYS A 201 -46.36 21.31 4.23
C LYS A 201 -45.88 19.92 3.87
N ILE A 202 -44.79 19.50 4.49
CA ILE A 202 -44.42 18.09 4.58
C ILE A 202 -44.95 17.59 5.92
N PRO A 203 -45.57 16.40 6.01
CA PRO A 203 -45.99 15.83 7.27
C PRO A 203 -44.78 15.69 8.21
N VAL A 204 -44.82 16.49 9.26
CA VAL A 204 -43.78 16.65 10.27
C VAL A 204 -43.78 15.45 11.21
N SER A 205 -42.64 14.78 11.32
CA SER A 205 -42.28 14.13 12.58
C SER A 205 -41.12 14.92 13.18
N TYR A 206 -41.48 15.85 14.07
CA TYR A 206 -40.65 16.77 14.85
C TYR A 206 -40.09 18.00 14.11
N VAL A 207 -40.77 19.15 14.25
CA VAL A 207 -40.24 20.50 13.97
C VAL A 207 -40.04 21.19 15.31
N ASP A 208 -38.81 21.57 15.64
CA ASP A 208 -38.54 22.40 16.82
C ASP A 208 -39.02 23.83 16.54
N PRO A 209 -40.03 24.35 17.27
CA PRO A 209 -40.62 25.66 17.00
C PRO A 209 -39.66 26.84 17.18
N ARG A 210 -38.46 26.63 17.76
CA ARG A 210 -37.41 27.65 17.88
C ARG A 210 -36.68 27.92 16.56
N TYR A 211 -36.84 27.08 15.55
CA TYR A 211 -36.10 27.18 14.29
C TYR A 211 -37.03 27.16 13.07
N LYS A 212 -36.78 28.08 12.12
CA LYS A 212 -37.38 28.01 10.78
C LYS A 212 -36.61 26.96 9.96
N GLU A 213 -37.05 25.72 10.03
CA GLU A 213 -36.41 24.58 9.36
C GLU A 213 -37.17 24.13 8.11
N LYS A 214 -36.42 23.64 7.10
CA LYS A 214 -36.96 23.03 5.88
C LYS A 214 -36.38 21.62 5.73
N GLN A 215 -37.20 20.58 5.91
CA GLN A 215 -36.81 19.16 5.85
C GLN A 215 -37.33 18.47 4.58
N LEU A 216 -36.46 17.82 3.79
CA LEU A 216 -36.80 17.30 2.45
C LEU A 216 -36.12 15.94 2.13
N ILE A 217 -36.77 15.04 1.36
CA ILE A 217 -36.26 13.69 1.01
C ILE A 217 -36.31 13.45 -0.53
N HIS A 218 -35.47 14.09 -1.34
CA HIS A 218 -35.39 13.92 -2.82
C HIS A 218 -34.00 14.15 -3.46
N ASN A 219 -33.64 13.41 -4.54
CA ASN A 219 -32.29 13.37 -5.13
C ASN A 219 -31.69 14.72 -5.59
N TYR A 220 -32.50 15.69 -6.05
CA TYR A 220 -32.05 17.05 -6.35
C TYR A 220 -33.08 18.05 -5.83
N LEU A 221 -32.62 18.98 -5.00
CA LEU A 221 -33.44 20.02 -4.39
C LEU A 221 -32.84 21.39 -4.69
N LEU A 222 -33.59 22.19 -5.44
CA LEU A 222 -33.35 23.63 -5.57
C LEU A 222 -34.02 24.34 -4.39
N VAL A 223 -33.21 25.03 -3.58
CA VAL A 223 -33.71 25.84 -2.47
C VAL A 223 -33.78 27.30 -2.93
N ASP A 224 -34.93 27.93 -2.68
CA ASP A 224 -35.17 29.36 -2.84
C ASP A 224 -35.22 29.83 -4.31
N GLU A 225 -36.28 29.42 -5.02
CA GLU A 225 -36.66 30.04 -6.31
C GLU A 225 -37.58 31.26 -6.13
N LYS A 226 -38.17 31.42 -4.94
CA LYS A 226 -39.10 32.50 -4.64
C LYS A 226 -38.54 33.27 -3.45
N ASN A 227 -38.18 34.51 -3.71
CA ASN A 227 -37.55 35.48 -2.81
C ASN A 227 -38.45 35.81 -1.59
N ASP A 228 -38.69 34.82 -0.72
CA ASP A 228 -39.39 35.01 0.53
C ASP A 228 -38.42 35.64 1.52
N ALA A 229 -38.73 36.85 1.98
CA ALA A 229 -37.85 37.70 2.80
C ALA A 229 -37.50 37.16 4.21
N GLY A 230 -37.74 35.87 4.48
CA GLY A 230 -37.48 35.22 5.76
C GLY A 230 -36.12 34.51 5.81
N VAL A 231 -35.35 34.74 6.88
CA VAL A 231 -34.15 33.95 7.20
C VAL A 231 -34.60 32.56 7.66
N TYR A 232 -34.23 31.52 6.91
CA TYR A 232 -34.40 30.13 7.34
C TYR A 232 -33.17 29.71 8.13
N ASN A 233 -33.39 29.12 9.29
CA ASN A 233 -32.29 28.74 10.16
C ASN A 233 -31.63 27.46 9.61
N ARG A 234 -32.38 26.48 9.10
CA ARG A 234 -31.78 25.18 8.74
C ARG A 234 -32.44 24.54 7.54
N ILE A 235 -31.64 23.96 6.66
CA ILE A 235 -32.11 23.10 5.57
C ILE A 235 -31.49 21.71 5.74
N PHE A 236 -32.33 20.69 5.72
CA PHE A 236 -31.95 19.30 6.02
C PHE A 236 -32.54 18.32 5.01
N GLY A 237 -31.73 17.37 4.52
CA GLY A 237 -32.22 16.29 3.68
C GLY A 237 -31.48 14.96 3.78
N GLN A 238 -32.23 13.86 3.67
CA GLN A 238 -31.75 12.51 4.04
C GLN A 238 -31.07 11.70 2.92
N ARG A 239 -31.34 11.94 1.61
CA ARG A 239 -30.70 11.21 0.49
C ARG A 239 -30.58 12.05 -0.80
N ASN A 240 -30.00 13.26 -0.70
CA ASN A 240 -30.28 14.35 -1.64
C ASN A 240 -29.06 15.22 -1.97
N THR A 241 -29.08 15.87 -3.14
CA THR A 241 -28.27 17.07 -3.43
C THR A 241 -29.08 18.31 -3.08
N ILE A 242 -28.57 19.18 -2.22
CA ILE A 242 -29.18 20.45 -1.86
C ILE A 242 -28.35 21.57 -2.47
N ALA A 243 -28.95 22.34 -3.38
CA ALA A 243 -28.31 23.49 -4.00
C ALA A 243 -29.12 24.76 -3.76
N THR A 244 -28.48 25.86 -3.39
CA THR A 244 -29.11 27.19 -3.49
C THR A 244 -28.96 27.71 -4.92
N THR A 245 -29.79 28.65 -5.35
CA THR A 245 -29.61 29.29 -6.66
C THR A 245 -28.59 30.43 -6.57
N ALA A 246 -28.01 30.82 -7.70
CA ALA A 246 -27.13 32.00 -7.78
C ALA A 246 -27.85 33.32 -7.39
N ASN A 247 -29.17 33.33 -7.51
CA ASN A 247 -30.02 34.48 -7.15
C ASN A 247 -30.37 34.52 -5.66
N THR A 248 -29.98 33.50 -4.88
CA THR A 248 -30.30 33.43 -3.45
C THR A 248 -29.46 34.44 -2.66
N ALA A 249 -30.11 35.42 -2.03
CA ALA A 249 -29.48 36.37 -1.10
C ALA A 249 -29.66 35.96 0.39
N SER A 250 -30.46 34.94 0.64
CA SER A 250 -30.84 34.47 1.98
C SER A 250 -29.65 33.88 2.76
N ASN A 251 -29.55 34.24 4.05
CA ASN A 251 -28.60 33.62 4.98
C ASN A 251 -29.20 32.35 5.58
N TYR A 252 -28.37 31.34 5.81
CA TYR A 252 -28.76 30.07 6.42
C TYR A 252 -27.84 29.72 7.58
N SER A 253 -28.37 29.24 8.71
CA SER A 253 -27.49 28.82 9.81
C SER A 253 -26.79 27.50 9.50
N SER A 254 -27.45 26.59 8.76
CA SER A 254 -26.78 25.40 8.23
C SER A 254 -27.43 24.80 6.99
N LEU A 255 -26.58 24.19 6.16
CA LEU A 255 -26.94 23.36 5.01
C LEU A 255 -26.43 21.94 5.26
N TYR A 256 -27.34 20.96 5.34
CA TYR A 256 -27.01 19.59 5.69
C TYR A 256 -27.66 18.57 4.74
N ALA A 257 -26.84 17.79 4.05
CA ALA A 257 -27.26 16.69 3.17
C ALA A 257 -26.64 15.36 3.62
N ASN A 258 -27.46 14.31 3.80
CA ASN A 258 -27.03 13.07 4.46
C ASN A 258 -26.56 11.92 3.54
N VAL A 259 -26.58 12.04 2.20
CA VAL A 259 -25.99 11.01 1.28
C VAL A 259 -25.47 11.54 -0.08
N ASN A 260 -25.79 12.76 -0.60
CA ASN A 260 -25.36 13.16 -1.98
C ASN A 260 -24.53 14.46 -2.15
N ALA A 261 -25.03 15.66 -1.85
CA ALA A 261 -24.21 16.87 -1.89
C ALA A 261 -24.89 18.09 -1.24
N SER A 262 -24.09 19.04 -0.78
CA SER A 262 -24.49 20.38 -0.34
C SER A 262 -23.73 21.43 -1.17
N GLU A 263 -24.44 22.23 -1.95
CA GLU A 263 -23.87 23.24 -2.85
C GLU A 263 -24.48 24.62 -2.56
N HIS A 264 -23.66 25.65 -2.43
CA HIS A 264 -24.13 27.03 -2.25
C HIS A 264 -23.63 27.93 -3.36
N TYR A 265 -24.54 28.33 -4.24
CA TYR A 265 -24.28 29.22 -5.37
C TYR A 265 -24.66 30.68 -5.09
N GLY A 266 -25.41 30.95 -4.02
CA GLY A 266 -25.93 32.28 -3.70
C GLY A 266 -24.95 33.13 -2.89
N LYS A 267 -25.27 34.43 -2.74
CA LYS A 267 -24.42 35.41 -2.04
C LYS A 267 -24.58 35.43 -0.51
N GLY A 268 -25.60 34.73 0.00
CA GLY A 268 -25.87 34.66 1.45
C GLY A 268 -24.77 33.95 2.24
N LYS A 269 -24.72 34.19 3.55
CA LYS A 269 -23.82 33.53 4.51
C LYS A 269 -24.39 32.19 4.98
N ILE A 270 -23.52 31.19 5.12
CA ILE A 270 -23.83 29.90 5.76
C ILE A 270 -22.91 29.66 6.96
N ASN A 271 -23.44 29.47 8.17
CA ASN A 271 -22.54 29.24 9.32
C ASN A 271 -21.91 27.83 9.28
N LEU A 272 -22.66 26.81 8.85
CA LEU A 272 -22.19 25.43 8.79
C LEU A 272 -22.70 24.70 7.55
N MET A 273 -21.80 24.22 6.70
CA MET A 273 -22.14 23.39 5.53
C MET A 273 -21.60 21.98 5.72
N ILE A 274 -22.47 20.97 5.61
CA ILE A 274 -22.11 19.54 5.75
C ILE A 274 -22.67 18.73 4.58
N GLY A 275 -21.79 17.92 3.96
CA GLY A 275 -22.17 16.78 3.11
C GLY A 275 -21.73 15.48 3.79
N ASP A 276 -22.66 14.69 4.29
CA ASP A 276 -22.40 13.39 4.91
C ASP A 276 -22.60 12.28 3.85
N TYR A 277 -21.65 11.35 3.75
CA TYR A 277 -21.43 10.43 2.62
C TYR A 277 -21.28 11.11 1.24
N SER A 278 -20.88 12.41 1.17
CA SER A 278 -21.24 13.24 0.01
C SER A 278 -20.60 14.67 -0.14
N ILE A 279 -20.56 15.30 -1.32
CA ILE A 279 -19.73 16.51 -1.61
C ILE A 279 -20.26 17.80 -0.93
N ALA A 280 -19.40 18.63 -0.33
CA ALA A 280 -19.74 19.99 0.12
C ALA A 280 -18.98 21.06 -0.69
N THR A 281 -19.69 21.92 -1.43
CA THR A 281 -19.09 22.95 -2.30
C THR A 281 -19.66 24.35 -2.06
N LEU A 282 -18.76 25.32 -1.84
CA LEU A 282 -19.10 26.74 -1.71
C LEU A 282 -18.64 27.54 -2.95
N TYR A 283 -19.54 28.26 -3.63
CA TYR A 283 -19.25 29.05 -4.83
C TYR A 283 -19.23 30.57 -4.61
N ASP A 284 -20.35 31.31 -4.69
CA ASP A 284 -20.37 32.80 -4.64
C ASP A 284 -20.63 33.37 -3.21
N GLY A 285 -20.90 32.50 -2.23
CA GLY A 285 -21.27 32.87 -0.86
C GLY A 285 -20.11 32.83 0.14
N SER A 286 -20.39 32.92 1.44
CA SER A 286 -19.41 32.73 2.52
C SER A 286 -19.82 31.64 3.49
N ALA A 287 -18.86 30.95 4.11
CA ALA A 287 -19.16 30.02 5.19
C ALA A 287 -18.13 30.02 6.32
N ASP A 288 -18.59 29.95 7.57
CA ASP A 288 -17.67 29.88 8.72
C ASP A 288 -16.96 28.51 8.77
N ARG A 289 -17.67 27.42 8.42
CA ARG A 289 -17.12 26.06 8.39
C ARG A 289 -17.74 25.21 7.29
N VAL A 290 -16.91 24.54 6.49
CA VAL A 290 -17.31 23.54 5.46
C VAL A 290 -16.78 22.16 5.84
N VAL A 291 -17.66 21.16 5.94
CA VAL A 291 -17.32 19.79 6.34
C VAL A 291 -17.82 18.76 5.31
N GLY A 292 -16.95 17.86 4.86
CA GLY A 292 -17.31 16.64 4.12
C GLY A 292 -17.05 15.39 4.96
N ALA A 293 -18.01 14.48 5.11
CA ALA A 293 -17.79 13.18 5.75
C ALA A 293 -18.00 12.08 4.71
N TYR A 294 -17.04 11.16 4.56
CA TYR A 294 -17.00 10.15 3.50
C TYR A 294 -16.94 10.74 2.05
N SER A 295 -16.29 11.90 1.83
CA SER A 295 -16.38 12.69 0.57
C SER A 295 -15.58 14.02 0.54
N GLN A 296 -15.59 14.72 -0.61
CA GLN A 296 -14.86 15.97 -0.92
C GLN A 296 -15.49 17.24 -0.30
N ALA A 297 -14.65 18.12 0.27
CA ALA A 297 -15.00 19.51 0.63
C ALA A 297 -14.23 20.51 -0.25
N SER A 298 -14.92 21.47 -0.86
CA SER A 298 -14.33 22.43 -1.81
C SER A 298 -14.90 23.84 -1.65
N SER A 299 -14.06 24.85 -1.89
CA SER A 299 -14.46 26.25 -1.86
C SER A 299 -13.86 26.99 -3.06
N TYR A 300 -14.74 27.62 -3.83
CA TYR A 300 -14.47 28.43 -5.01
C TYR A 300 -14.77 29.93 -4.76
N THR A 301 -15.13 30.31 -3.54
CA THR A 301 -15.52 31.70 -3.19
C THR A 301 -14.34 32.65 -3.03
N ALA A 302 -14.55 33.91 -3.37
CA ALA A 302 -13.66 35.01 -3.03
C ALA A 302 -13.80 35.47 -1.56
N ASN A 303 -14.86 35.05 -0.86
CA ASN A 303 -15.16 35.43 0.52
C ASN A 303 -14.46 34.52 1.55
N GLN A 304 -14.29 35.00 2.78
CA GLN A 304 -13.58 34.28 3.85
C GLN A 304 -14.24 32.92 4.17
N THR A 305 -13.43 31.87 4.29
CA THR A 305 -13.85 30.53 4.74
C THR A 305 -12.86 30.00 5.80
N PRO A 306 -13.03 30.37 7.08
CA PRO A 306 -12.01 30.16 8.11
C PRO A 306 -11.62 28.69 8.36
N TYR A 307 -12.56 27.75 8.21
CA TYR A 307 -12.35 26.33 8.50
C TYR A 307 -12.90 25.41 7.41
N MET A 308 -12.07 24.48 6.92
CA MET A 308 -12.49 23.37 6.05
C MET A 308 -12.01 22.03 6.61
N THR A 309 -12.88 21.03 6.65
CA THR A 309 -12.57 19.69 7.20
C THR A 309 -13.16 18.60 6.31
N ALA A 310 -12.42 17.52 6.06
CA ALA A 310 -13.00 16.32 5.47
C ALA A 310 -12.54 15.05 6.20
N ALA A 311 -13.45 14.08 6.38
CA ALA A 311 -13.16 12.77 6.96
C ALA A 311 -13.30 11.72 5.86
N PHE A 312 -12.20 11.06 5.49
CA PHE A 312 -12.07 10.22 4.29
C PHE A 312 -12.40 11.02 3.00
N ASN A 313 -11.39 11.56 2.27
CA ASN A 313 -11.37 12.12 0.89
C ASN A 313 -10.90 13.60 0.65
N TYR A 314 -10.70 13.92 -0.64
CA TYR A 314 -10.06 15.09 -1.29
C TYR A 314 -10.43 16.51 -0.77
N LEU A 315 -9.43 17.34 -0.40
CA LEU A 315 -9.61 18.77 -0.05
C LEU A 315 -8.95 19.68 -1.09
N THR A 316 -9.64 20.74 -1.53
CA THR A 316 -9.12 21.65 -2.58
C THR A 316 -9.62 23.10 -2.42
N PRO A 317 -8.89 23.97 -1.71
CA PRO A 317 -9.19 25.41 -1.70
C PRO A 317 -8.81 26.05 -3.05
N ARG A 318 -9.78 26.65 -3.75
CA ARG A 318 -9.62 27.23 -5.10
C ARG A 318 -10.01 28.71 -5.20
N GLY A 319 -10.35 29.36 -4.08
CA GLY A 319 -10.76 30.76 -3.99
C GLY A 319 -9.67 31.72 -3.47
N THR A 320 -9.97 33.03 -3.42
CA THR A 320 -9.06 34.09 -2.91
C THR A 320 -9.24 34.42 -1.43
N GLY A 321 -10.18 33.79 -0.74
CA GLY A 321 -10.44 34.00 0.69
C GLY A 321 -9.43 33.29 1.61
N GLU A 322 -9.14 33.85 2.78
CA GLU A 322 -8.23 33.26 3.76
C GLU A 322 -8.80 31.97 4.39
N VAL A 323 -7.98 30.91 4.41
CA VAL A 323 -8.24 29.63 5.12
C VAL A 323 -7.19 29.47 6.21
N ASN A 324 -7.61 29.48 7.47
CA ASN A 324 -6.68 29.53 8.60
C ASN A 324 -6.08 28.17 8.92
N GLN A 325 -6.85 27.09 8.79
CA GLN A 325 -6.44 25.72 9.11
C GLN A 325 -7.13 24.70 8.22
N LEU A 326 -6.37 23.68 7.78
CA LEU A 326 -6.87 22.53 7.02
C LEU A 326 -6.59 21.25 7.80
N PHE A 327 -7.63 20.46 8.07
CA PHE A 327 -7.52 19.19 8.79
C PHE A 327 -8.15 18.07 7.97
N GLY A 328 -7.48 16.92 7.92
CA GLY A 328 -8.03 15.72 7.30
C GLY A 328 -7.39 14.42 7.81
N THR A 329 -8.23 13.42 8.03
CA THR A 329 -7.87 12.00 8.25
C THR A 329 -8.12 11.19 6.97
N GLU A 330 -7.07 10.60 6.37
CA GLU A 330 -7.08 9.83 5.10
C GLU A 330 -7.44 10.64 3.82
N ASN A 331 -6.58 11.59 3.38
CA ASN A 331 -6.95 12.53 2.29
C ASN A 331 -5.83 12.89 1.31
N ARG A 332 -6.25 13.33 0.12
CA ARG A 332 -5.41 13.99 -0.90
C ARG A 332 -5.71 15.50 -0.88
N ILE A 333 -4.75 16.33 -0.46
CA ILE A 333 -4.84 17.80 -0.55
C ILE A 333 -4.30 18.24 -1.91
N HIS A 334 -5.09 18.99 -2.68
CA HIS A 334 -4.66 19.56 -3.96
C HIS A 334 -4.58 21.07 -3.85
N LEU A 335 -3.35 21.62 -3.90
CA LEU A 335 -3.07 23.05 -4.03
C LEU A 335 -2.58 23.27 -5.47
N ASN A 336 -3.10 24.26 -6.19
CA ASN A 336 -2.69 24.55 -7.56
C ASN A 336 -2.58 26.06 -7.81
N GLU A 337 -2.38 26.48 -9.06
CA GLU A 337 -2.21 27.89 -9.45
C GLU A 337 -3.37 28.83 -9.03
N TYR A 338 -4.53 28.25 -8.68
CA TYR A 338 -5.73 28.94 -8.22
C TYR A 338 -5.84 29.04 -6.68
N SER A 339 -4.99 28.36 -5.90
CA SER A 339 -4.95 28.47 -4.43
C SER A 339 -4.15 29.72 -4.00
N LYS A 340 -4.80 30.76 -3.46
CA LYS A 340 -4.15 32.03 -3.04
C LYS A 340 -4.32 32.26 -1.52
N GLY A 341 -3.30 32.81 -0.83
CA GLY A 341 -3.34 33.17 0.61
C GLY A 341 -2.26 32.52 1.49
N THR A 342 -2.24 32.83 2.80
CA THR A 342 -1.30 32.25 3.80
C THR A 342 -1.97 31.11 4.58
N LEU A 343 -1.39 29.90 4.56
CA LEU A 343 -1.83 28.76 5.37
C LEU A 343 -0.96 28.67 6.65
N ASN A 344 -1.57 28.77 7.83
CA ASN A 344 -0.82 28.80 9.10
C ASN A 344 -0.33 27.40 9.55
N ALA A 345 -1.00 26.32 9.14
CA ALA A 345 -0.56 24.93 9.37
C ALA A 345 -1.25 23.93 8.41
N VAL A 346 -0.55 22.86 8.02
CA VAL A 346 -1.07 21.70 7.27
C VAL A 346 -0.56 20.42 7.95
N ALA A 347 -1.44 19.46 8.25
CA ALA A 347 -1.09 18.17 8.88
C ALA A 347 -1.77 16.99 8.17
N LEU A 348 -1.04 15.87 7.96
CA LEU A 348 -1.50 14.69 7.21
C LEU A 348 -1.16 13.38 7.96
N ASN A 349 -2.04 12.38 7.92
CA ASN A 349 -1.82 11.01 8.41
C ASN A 349 -2.52 9.99 7.48
N TYR A 350 -1.75 8.98 6.99
CA TYR A 350 -2.10 7.86 6.08
C TYR A 350 -2.19 8.20 4.56
N ASN A 351 -1.39 7.51 3.71
CA ASN A 351 -1.20 7.84 2.27
C ASN A 351 -1.45 6.63 1.34
N GLN A 352 -2.22 6.81 0.25
CA GLN A 352 -2.33 5.88 -0.89
C GLN A 352 -2.11 6.65 -2.22
N ALA A 353 -1.28 6.11 -3.12
CA ALA A 353 -1.08 6.65 -4.47
C ALA A 353 -1.60 5.64 -5.51
N ILE A 354 -2.46 6.10 -6.43
CA ILE A 354 -3.04 5.29 -7.51
C ILE A 354 -2.60 5.90 -8.85
N ILE A 355 -1.89 5.11 -9.66
CA ILE A 355 -1.41 5.46 -11.00
C ILE A 355 -2.21 4.61 -11.98
N THR A 356 -2.83 5.23 -12.99
CA THR A 356 -3.67 4.53 -13.97
C THR A 356 -2.86 4.19 -15.23
N ASP A 357 -3.30 3.17 -15.96
CA ASP A 357 -2.69 2.63 -17.19
C ASP A 357 -2.68 3.61 -18.39
N THR A 358 -3.45 4.69 -18.32
CA THR A 358 -3.46 5.78 -19.30
C THR A 358 -2.33 6.80 -19.10
N TRP A 359 -1.52 6.65 -18.05
CA TRP A 359 -0.42 7.58 -17.74
C TRP A 359 0.87 7.17 -18.46
N THR A 360 1.41 8.05 -19.30
CA THR A 360 2.55 7.75 -20.19
C THR A 360 3.89 8.33 -19.73
N GLY A 361 3.96 8.81 -18.47
CA GLY A 361 5.17 9.36 -17.86
C GLY A 361 6.10 8.30 -17.23
N LYS A 362 7.31 8.73 -16.81
CA LYS A 362 8.27 7.87 -16.09
C LYS A 362 8.30 8.22 -14.60
N ILE A 363 8.22 7.22 -13.73
CA ILE A 363 8.54 7.36 -12.29
C ILE A 363 9.92 6.75 -12.07
N GLY A 364 10.87 7.57 -11.61
CA GLY A 364 12.18 7.09 -11.18
C GLY A 364 12.20 6.56 -9.74
N ARG A 365 11.36 7.11 -8.84
CA ARG A 365 11.25 6.68 -7.43
C ARG A 365 9.90 7.07 -6.81
N LEU A 366 9.36 6.23 -5.94
CA LEU A 366 8.08 6.41 -5.22
C LEU A 366 8.29 6.18 -3.71
N VAL A 367 7.79 7.08 -2.84
CA VAL A 367 8.12 7.11 -1.39
C VAL A 367 6.90 7.48 -0.52
N GLY A 368 6.73 6.83 0.65
CA GLY A 368 5.73 7.14 1.69
C GLY A 368 6.30 7.11 3.12
N ASN A 369 5.55 7.63 4.11
CA ASN A 369 6.02 7.85 5.50
C ASN A 369 5.28 7.01 6.58
N SER A 370 4.23 6.24 6.22
CA SER A 370 3.61 5.19 7.04
C SER A 370 2.54 4.45 6.20
N THR A 371 2.84 3.25 5.67
CA THR A 371 1.97 2.61 4.66
C THR A 371 2.01 1.07 4.63
N TYR A 372 0.85 0.45 4.37
CA TYR A 372 0.64 -0.96 4.00
C TYR A 372 0.50 -1.09 2.47
N PHE A 373 1.33 -1.92 1.82
CA PHE A 373 1.36 -2.09 0.35
C PHE A 373 0.51 -3.28 -0.10
N ASN A 374 -0.45 -3.07 -1.01
CA ASN A 374 -1.21 -4.14 -1.66
C ASN A 374 -1.00 -4.06 -3.19
N ILE A 375 -0.10 -4.91 -3.71
CA ILE A 375 0.35 -4.90 -5.10
C ILE A 375 -0.07 -6.22 -5.77
N PRO A 376 -0.86 -6.19 -6.87
CA PRO A 376 -1.22 -7.38 -7.63
C PRO A 376 0.01 -8.05 -8.27
N THR A 377 0.02 -9.38 -8.33
CA THR A 377 1.18 -10.19 -8.77
C THR A 377 1.59 -10.00 -10.24
N THR A 378 0.80 -9.28 -11.03
CA THR A 378 1.04 -9.02 -12.46
C THR A 378 1.92 -7.80 -12.74
N ILE A 379 2.32 -7.03 -11.71
CA ILE A 379 3.21 -5.88 -11.82
C ILE A 379 4.64 -6.30 -11.47
N ASN A 380 5.53 -6.29 -12.48
CA ASN A 380 6.93 -6.73 -12.39
C ASN A 380 7.93 -5.59 -12.72
N SER A 381 7.48 -4.34 -12.65
CA SER A 381 8.22 -3.14 -13.04
C SER A 381 8.63 -2.25 -11.86
N ILE A 382 8.67 -2.78 -10.63
CA ILE A 382 9.05 -2.02 -9.43
C ILE A 382 10.48 -2.41 -9.02
N ASP A 383 11.43 -1.52 -9.29
CA ASP A 383 12.85 -1.75 -9.01
C ASP A 383 13.23 -1.55 -7.52
N GLU A 384 12.59 -0.63 -6.77
CA GLU A 384 12.83 -0.43 -5.32
C GLU A 384 11.56 0.02 -4.55
N MET A 385 11.39 -0.40 -3.28
CA MET A 385 10.23 -0.10 -2.41
C MET A 385 10.63 0.14 -0.93
N TYR A 386 10.02 1.14 -0.25
CA TYR A 386 10.38 1.56 1.13
C TYR A 386 9.17 2.01 1.97
N GLY A 387 9.13 1.66 3.27
CA GLY A 387 8.01 1.98 4.19
C GLY A 387 8.08 3.33 4.94
N LEU A 388 9.28 3.91 5.08
CA LEU A 388 9.53 5.26 5.58
C LEU A 388 10.85 5.77 4.98
N VAL A 389 10.82 6.84 4.18
CA VAL A 389 12.04 7.53 3.68
C VAL A 389 11.92 9.01 4.00
N VAL A 390 12.94 9.55 4.66
CA VAL A 390 13.10 11.00 4.88
C VAL A 390 14.33 11.45 4.11
N ALA A 391 14.13 11.97 2.90
CA ALA A 391 15.18 12.46 2.01
C ALA A 391 14.89 13.90 1.56
N ASN A 392 15.94 14.71 1.36
CA ASN A 392 15.87 16.12 0.96
C ASN A 392 15.02 17.03 1.86
N VAL A 393 15.34 17.09 3.16
CA VAL A 393 14.91 18.23 4.00
C VAL A 393 15.88 19.40 3.76
N ASP A 394 15.80 20.01 2.58
CA ASP A 394 16.81 20.94 2.05
C ASP A 394 16.37 22.41 2.04
N ARG A 395 15.12 22.73 2.42
CA ARG A 395 14.60 24.10 2.45
C ARG A 395 13.69 24.39 3.63
N GLY A 396 14.31 24.91 4.69
CA GLY A 396 13.64 25.57 5.80
C GLY A 396 14.49 26.76 6.22
N VAL A 397 13.86 27.92 6.41
CA VAL A 397 14.58 29.18 6.65
C VAL A 397 15.33 29.22 7.99
N ASN A 398 15.03 28.31 8.94
CA ASN A 398 15.63 28.32 10.28
C ASN A 398 16.06 26.94 10.82
N LYS A 399 15.26 25.87 10.62
CA LYS A 399 15.52 24.52 11.18
C LYS A 399 14.95 23.43 10.26
N ASN A 400 15.78 22.48 9.86
CA ASN A 400 15.43 21.30 9.08
C ASN A 400 15.83 20.04 9.86
N TYR A 401 14.87 19.19 10.20
CA TYR A 401 15.16 17.93 10.91
C TYR A 401 14.48 16.77 10.18
N ALA A 402 15.23 15.70 9.92
CA ALA A 402 14.68 14.46 9.37
C ALA A 402 13.99 13.61 10.45
N ILE A 403 14.54 13.61 11.67
CA ILE A 403 13.98 13.01 12.89
C ILE A 403 14.39 13.95 14.05
N TYR A 404 13.43 14.46 14.84
CA TYR A 404 13.69 15.39 15.95
C TYR A 404 13.06 14.88 17.25
N THR A 405 13.88 14.72 18.29
CA THR A 405 13.41 14.46 19.65
C THR A 405 13.82 15.65 20.54
N ASN A 406 12.87 16.24 21.25
CA ASN A 406 13.11 17.43 22.07
C ASN A 406 13.92 17.11 23.34
N ALA A 407 13.90 15.84 23.80
CA ALA A 407 14.65 15.37 24.98
C ALA A 407 14.81 13.83 25.06
N GLY A 408 14.61 13.08 23.96
CA GLY A 408 14.54 11.61 23.99
C GLY A 408 15.71 10.94 23.27
N GLU A 409 16.21 9.84 23.85
CA GLU A 409 17.11 8.91 23.15
C GLU A 409 16.41 8.32 21.93
N ASN A 410 17.12 8.25 20.80
CA ASN A 410 16.64 7.57 19.59
C ASN A 410 17.32 6.20 19.53
N SER A 411 16.57 5.14 19.79
CA SER A 411 17.06 3.76 19.64
C SER A 411 16.66 3.21 18.27
N PHE A 412 17.64 2.82 17.46
CA PHE A 412 17.40 2.02 16.26
C PHE A 412 17.62 0.56 16.63
N GLY A 413 16.56 -0.27 16.54
CA GLY A 413 16.57 -1.66 17.02
C GLY A 413 17.46 -2.63 16.23
N ASP A 414 18.00 -2.21 15.09
CA ASP A 414 18.80 -3.00 14.14
C ASP A 414 20.01 -2.18 13.62
N LYS A 415 20.75 -2.73 12.65
CA LYS A 415 21.91 -2.07 12.01
C LYS A 415 21.52 -0.73 11.35
N VAL A 416 22.12 0.35 11.83
CA VAL A 416 22.06 1.67 11.18
C VAL A 416 22.99 1.67 9.96
N THR A 417 22.45 1.92 8.77
CA THR A 417 23.21 2.01 7.51
C THR A 417 23.24 3.45 7.00
N ILE A 418 24.43 4.00 6.84
CA ILE A 418 24.67 5.30 6.20
C ILE A 418 25.30 5.00 4.83
N ARG A 419 24.72 5.51 3.74
CA ARG A 419 25.16 5.20 2.37
C ARG A 419 25.29 6.47 1.54
N ASN A 420 26.42 6.61 0.86
CA ASN A 420 26.60 7.50 -0.29
C ASN A 420 26.53 6.65 -1.58
N HIS A 421 25.81 7.10 -2.63
CA HIS A 421 25.38 6.24 -3.75
C HIS A 421 26.19 6.40 -5.05
N ASN A 422 27.13 7.36 -5.17
CA ASN A 422 27.76 7.64 -6.47
C ASN A 422 29.15 7.00 -6.61
N TRP A 423 29.23 5.82 -7.22
CA TRP A 423 30.48 5.08 -7.43
C TRP A 423 31.39 5.64 -8.55
N THR A 424 31.21 6.90 -8.94
CA THR A 424 31.84 7.48 -10.14
C THR A 424 33.11 8.29 -9.86
N SER A 425 33.39 8.62 -8.59
CA SER A 425 34.54 9.41 -8.14
C SER A 425 34.91 9.10 -6.69
N ASN A 426 35.99 9.71 -6.18
CA ASN A 426 36.28 9.72 -4.73
C ASN A 426 35.03 10.18 -3.97
N GLN A 427 34.69 9.46 -2.90
CA GLN A 427 33.51 9.75 -2.08
C GLN A 427 33.81 9.58 -0.60
N GLU A 428 33.07 10.34 0.21
CA GLU A 428 33.05 10.16 1.65
C GLU A 428 31.62 9.89 2.13
N THR A 429 31.49 8.89 3.00
CA THR A 429 30.31 8.69 3.83
C THR A 429 30.68 9.11 5.25
N VAL A 430 30.04 10.16 5.77
CA VAL A 430 30.43 10.81 7.02
C VAL A 430 29.38 10.61 8.10
N PHE A 431 29.79 10.09 9.25
CA PHE A 431 29.04 10.19 10.50
C PHE A 431 29.62 11.33 11.35
N GLN A 432 28.83 12.38 11.55
CA GLN A 432 29.28 13.64 12.15
C GLN A 432 28.64 13.87 13.51
N PHE A 433 29.47 14.32 14.47
CA PHE A 433 29.02 14.82 15.76
C PHE A 433 29.27 16.33 15.86
N ILE A 434 28.34 17.06 16.46
CA ILE A 434 28.43 18.50 16.72
C ILE A 434 28.09 18.72 18.19
N ASN A 435 29.02 19.34 18.94
CA ASN A 435 28.81 19.71 20.34
C ASN A 435 29.10 21.20 20.59
N GLY A 436 28.26 21.86 21.39
CA GLY A 436 28.37 23.25 21.82
C GLY A 436 27.39 24.23 21.15
N THR A 437 27.29 25.43 21.74
CA THR A 437 26.54 26.60 21.24
C THR A 437 27.52 27.75 20.97
N SER A 438 27.25 28.62 20.00
CA SER A 438 28.07 29.83 19.83
C SER A 438 27.77 30.88 20.91
N VAL A 439 28.69 31.82 21.12
CA VAL A 439 28.61 32.84 22.18
C VAL A 439 27.41 33.77 22.02
N ASP A 440 26.95 33.95 20.79
CA ASP A 440 25.76 34.74 20.43
C ASP A 440 24.45 33.94 20.56
N GLY A 441 24.49 32.71 21.08
CA GLY A 441 23.33 31.83 21.20
C GLY A 441 22.90 31.18 19.89
N THR A 442 23.60 31.40 18.77
CA THR A 442 23.35 30.66 17.53
C THR A 442 23.88 29.21 17.64
N LYS A 443 23.41 28.35 16.73
CA LYS A 443 23.80 26.94 16.73
C LYS A 443 25.18 26.81 16.10
N LYS A 444 26.09 26.07 16.74
CA LYS A 444 27.34 25.65 16.09
C LYS A 444 27.00 24.79 14.87
N VAL A 445 27.46 25.20 13.69
CA VAL A 445 27.22 24.49 12.42
C VAL A 445 28.35 23.53 12.04
N ASN A 446 29.57 23.76 12.54
CA ASN A 446 30.73 22.95 12.21
C ASN A 446 30.82 21.70 13.09
N ALA A 447 31.17 20.57 12.47
CA ALA A 447 31.53 19.31 13.14
C ALA A 447 32.55 19.53 14.26
N THR A 448 32.37 18.86 15.40
CA THR A 448 33.44 18.69 16.38
C THR A 448 34.28 17.46 16.08
N THR A 449 33.63 16.38 15.62
CA THR A 449 34.28 15.12 15.26
C THR A 449 33.54 14.44 14.12
N GLN A 450 34.26 13.63 13.35
CA GLN A 450 33.71 12.84 12.26
C GLN A 450 34.35 11.44 12.25
N ILE A 451 33.52 10.44 11.90
CA ILE A 451 33.97 9.13 11.43
C ILE A 451 33.63 9.07 9.96
N VAL A 452 34.63 8.83 9.12
CA VAL A 452 34.55 8.98 7.68
C VAL A 452 34.95 7.66 7.02
N ASP A 453 34.06 7.10 6.23
CA ASP A 453 34.38 6.09 5.25
C ASP A 453 34.75 6.80 3.94
N GLN A 454 36.01 6.71 3.52
CA GLN A 454 36.54 7.39 2.35
C GLN A 454 36.89 6.36 1.26
N MET A 455 36.11 6.37 0.19
CA MET A 455 36.37 5.58 -1.01
C MET A 455 37.26 6.37 -1.97
N ASN A 456 38.36 5.75 -2.39
CA ASN A 456 39.27 6.29 -3.39
C ASN A 456 38.99 5.64 -4.75
N GLY A 457 38.64 6.43 -5.77
CA GLY A 457 38.28 5.95 -7.10
C GLY A 457 36.88 5.34 -7.20
N ARG A 458 36.68 4.41 -8.14
CA ARG A 458 35.38 3.75 -8.42
C ARG A 458 35.10 2.52 -7.53
N GLY A 459 35.71 2.44 -6.35
CA GLY A 459 35.53 1.36 -5.38
C GLY A 459 36.54 0.20 -5.47
N ASP A 460 37.25 0.05 -6.59
CA ASP A 460 38.20 -1.06 -6.80
C ASP A 460 39.39 -1.07 -5.82
N GLY A 461 39.72 0.10 -5.25
CA GLY A 461 40.81 0.27 -4.28
C GLY A 461 40.40 0.06 -2.81
N GLY A 462 39.14 -0.31 -2.55
CA GLY A 462 38.59 -0.37 -1.19
C GLY A 462 38.31 1.02 -0.60
N SER A 463 38.12 1.08 0.72
CA SER A 463 37.82 2.33 1.45
C SER A 463 38.65 2.45 2.71
N ASN A 464 38.97 3.69 3.08
CA ASN A 464 39.67 4.01 4.31
C ASN A 464 38.67 4.37 5.40
N LEU A 465 38.93 3.96 6.64
CA LEU A 465 38.22 4.47 7.81
C LEU A 465 39.04 5.57 8.46
N ILE A 466 38.51 6.79 8.49
CA ILE A 466 39.21 7.98 8.96
C ILE A 466 38.50 8.59 10.16
N PHE A 467 39.27 8.94 11.18
CA PHE A 467 38.80 9.66 12.36
C PHE A 467 39.31 11.09 12.32
N ARG A 468 38.37 12.06 12.29
CA ARG A 468 38.69 13.48 12.27
C ARG A 468 38.23 14.16 13.56
N THR A 469 39.09 15.00 14.13
CA THR A 469 38.75 15.80 15.30
C THR A 469 39.17 17.26 15.13
N GLN A 470 38.39 18.14 15.73
CA GLN A 470 38.69 19.57 15.78
C GLN A 470 39.95 19.82 16.62
N SER A 471 40.90 20.57 16.08
CA SER A 471 42.08 21.02 16.85
C SER A 471 41.68 22.17 17.79
N PRO A 472 42.10 22.18 19.06
CA PRO A 472 41.82 23.29 19.96
C PRO A 472 42.54 24.56 19.49
N THR A 473 41.85 25.70 19.57
CA THR A 473 42.46 27.03 19.42
C THR A 473 42.27 27.80 20.71
N LEU A 474 43.38 28.06 21.41
CA LEU A 474 43.38 28.76 22.70
C LEU A 474 42.66 30.12 22.58
N GLY A 475 41.82 30.44 23.57
CA GLY A 475 41.09 31.70 23.64
C GLY A 475 39.87 31.84 22.72
N THR A 476 39.52 30.82 21.93
CA THR A 476 38.33 30.85 21.06
C THR A 476 37.18 30.03 21.62
N ASN A 477 36.02 30.66 21.80
CA ASN A 477 34.75 30.01 22.10
C ASN A 477 33.67 30.68 21.23
N PRO A 478 32.87 29.94 20.44
CA PRO A 478 33.06 28.53 20.11
C PRO A 478 34.31 28.36 19.23
N ASN A 479 34.98 27.21 19.34
CA ASN A 479 36.00 26.84 18.36
C ASN A 479 35.32 26.57 17.00
N LEU A 480 35.73 27.30 15.97
CA LEU A 480 35.15 27.25 14.61
C LEU A 480 35.99 26.44 13.61
N THR A 481 37.15 25.91 14.00
CA THR A 481 38.02 25.13 13.10
C THR A 481 37.31 23.88 12.56
N LEU A 482 37.61 23.46 11.34
CA LEU A 482 37.09 22.19 10.81
C LEU A 482 37.87 21.01 11.41
N PRO A 483 37.24 19.84 11.61
CA PRO A 483 37.96 18.66 12.07
C PRO A 483 38.98 18.20 11.02
N THR A 484 40.18 17.82 11.45
CA THR A 484 41.23 17.27 10.59
C THR A 484 41.52 15.82 10.94
N GLU A 485 42.06 15.07 9.98
CA GLU A 485 42.45 13.67 10.16
C GLU A 485 43.47 13.52 11.29
N LYS A 486 43.19 12.59 12.23
CA LYS A 486 44.09 12.23 13.33
C LYS A 486 44.53 10.78 13.27
N MET A 487 43.66 9.92 12.75
CA MET A 487 43.91 8.49 12.63
C MET A 487 43.20 7.97 11.39
N ARG A 488 43.82 7.00 10.72
CA ARG A 488 43.22 6.25 9.63
C ARG A 488 43.47 4.75 9.74
N ILE A 489 42.59 3.99 9.11
CA ILE A 489 42.83 2.62 8.69
C ILE A 489 42.71 2.60 7.17
N SER A 490 43.81 2.31 6.50
CA SER A 490 43.91 2.18 5.05
C SER A 490 43.13 0.96 4.55
N ALA A 491 42.74 0.97 3.27
CA ALA A 491 42.07 -0.16 2.63
C ALA A 491 42.88 -1.48 2.69
N ASP A 492 44.21 -1.41 2.76
CA ASP A 492 45.11 -2.56 2.92
C ASP A 492 45.32 -2.98 4.40
N GLY A 493 44.65 -2.29 5.33
CA GLY A 493 44.72 -2.54 6.77
C GLY A 493 45.85 -1.82 7.51
N ALA A 494 46.63 -0.96 6.86
CA ALA A 494 47.64 -0.15 7.56
C ALA A 494 46.98 0.93 8.44
N VAL A 495 47.48 1.10 9.67
CA VAL A 495 46.98 2.08 10.64
C VAL A 495 47.95 3.25 10.75
N GLY A 496 47.48 4.46 10.44
CA GLY A 496 48.25 5.69 10.61
C GLY A 496 47.72 6.53 11.76
N ILE A 497 48.59 7.00 12.65
CA ILE A 497 48.27 7.98 13.70
C ILE A 497 49.12 9.23 13.46
N GLY A 498 48.48 10.34 13.11
CA GLY A 498 49.16 11.57 12.68
C GLY A 498 49.87 11.47 11.32
N VAL A 499 49.66 10.38 10.56
CA VAL A 499 50.23 10.13 9.22
C VAL A 499 49.10 9.73 8.27
N GLU A 500 48.97 10.43 7.15
CA GLU A 500 47.90 10.20 6.16
C GLU A 500 48.20 9.06 5.17
N SER A 501 49.47 8.67 5.04
CA SER A 501 49.94 7.62 4.14
C SER A 501 50.96 6.72 4.85
N PRO A 502 50.49 5.83 5.75
CA PRO A 502 51.37 4.95 6.51
C PRO A 502 52.13 4.00 5.57
N ALA A 503 53.46 3.95 5.71
CA ALA A 503 54.35 3.05 4.99
C ALA A 503 54.46 1.66 5.65
N GLU A 504 54.10 1.56 6.93
CA GLU A 504 54.08 0.33 7.72
C GLU A 504 52.67 -0.02 8.20
N LYS A 505 52.46 -1.26 8.65
CA LYS A 505 51.14 -1.68 9.17
C LYS A 505 50.65 -0.86 10.37
N LEU A 506 51.57 -0.30 11.15
CA LEU A 506 51.29 0.71 12.16
C LEU A 506 52.37 1.79 12.09
N GLU A 507 51.98 3.01 11.75
CA GLU A 507 52.88 4.17 11.74
C GLU A 507 52.32 5.30 12.60
N VAL A 508 53.18 5.87 13.45
CA VAL A 508 52.82 6.95 14.37
C VAL A 508 53.78 8.12 14.16
N ALA A 509 53.27 9.26 13.70
CA ALA A 509 54.01 10.52 13.69
C ALA A 509 53.98 11.14 15.09
N GLY A 510 54.91 10.71 15.95
CA GLY A 510 55.06 11.22 17.30
C GLY A 510 55.63 10.19 18.26
N ASN A 511 55.50 10.48 19.55
CA ASN A 511 55.99 9.60 20.60
C ASN A 511 54.99 8.48 20.90
N VAL A 512 55.49 7.25 21.05
CA VAL A 512 54.70 6.09 21.48
C VAL A 512 55.09 5.75 22.92
N LYS A 513 54.10 5.72 23.83
CA LYS A 513 54.25 5.16 25.18
C LYS A 513 53.48 3.85 25.24
N ALA A 514 54.18 2.74 25.42
CA ALA A 514 53.60 1.41 25.52
C ALA A 514 54.05 0.71 26.80
N THR A 515 53.22 -0.19 27.32
CA THR A 515 53.59 -1.06 28.46
C THR A 515 54.67 -2.07 28.05
N GLY A 516 54.70 -2.49 26.78
CA GLY A 516 55.75 -3.33 26.23
C GLY A 516 55.60 -3.51 24.72
N PHE A 517 56.72 -3.83 24.06
CA PHE A 517 56.78 -4.31 22.68
C PHE A 517 57.25 -5.77 22.72
N ILE A 518 56.46 -6.68 22.15
CA ILE A 518 56.74 -8.12 22.17
C ILE A 518 57.03 -8.56 20.73
N GLY A 519 58.26 -9.03 20.49
CA GLY A 519 58.63 -9.69 19.23
C GLY A 519 58.38 -11.19 19.29
N THR A 520 58.11 -11.82 18.14
CA THR A 520 57.84 -13.27 18.05
C THR A 520 59.09 -14.13 17.84
N ASN A 521 60.25 -13.52 17.56
CA ASN A 521 61.44 -14.22 17.09
C ASN A 521 62.40 -14.63 18.22
N ALA A 522 61.89 -15.32 19.25
CA ALA A 522 62.69 -15.76 20.41
C ALA A 522 63.72 -16.86 20.08
N ALA A 523 63.63 -17.49 18.91
CA ALA A 523 64.42 -18.67 18.56
C ALA A 523 65.91 -18.38 18.25
N ILE A 524 66.28 -17.12 18.03
CA ILE A 524 67.64 -16.71 17.61
C ILE A 524 68.26 -15.78 18.66
N PHE A 525 68.03 -16.05 19.93
CA PHE A 525 68.72 -15.32 21.00
C PHE A 525 70.23 -15.67 20.98
N PRO A 526 71.15 -14.72 21.21
CA PRO A 526 72.58 -14.90 20.90
C PRO A 526 73.39 -15.93 21.69
N ASP A 527 72.78 -16.78 22.52
CA ASP A 527 73.43 -17.88 23.24
C ASP A 527 74.30 -18.80 22.34
N TYR A 528 74.12 -18.75 21.01
CA TYR A 528 75.02 -19.38 20.05
C TYR A 528 76.48 -18.93 20.17
N VAL A 529 76.76 -17.72 20.66
CA VAL A 529 78.14 -17.22 20.82
C VAL A 529 78.89 -18.11 21.81
N PHE A 530 78.32 -18.31 23.00
CA PHE A 530 78.88 -19.21 23.99
C PHE A 530 78.84 -20.67 23.54
N GLN A 531 77.72 -21.12 22.95
CA GLN A 531 77.59 -22.50 22.47
C GLN A 531 78.72 -22.84 21.49
N LYS A 532 78.96 -21.96 20.50
CA LYS A 532 80.01 -22.12 19.50
C LYS A 532 81.39 -22.10 20.13
N TYR A 533 81.66 -21.16 21.03
CA TYR A 533 82.97 -21.00 21.67
C TYR A 533 83.36 -22.24 22.49
N TYR A 534 82.46 -22.75 23.32
CA TYR A 534 82.78 -23.84 24.25
C TYR A 534 82.60 -25.25 23.66
N THR A 535 81.69 -25.43 22.70
CA THR A 535 81.38 -26.76 22.14
C THR A 535 81.87 -26.95 20.70
N GLY A 536 82.35 -25.88 20.05
CA GLY A 536 82.73 -25.87 18.63
C GLY A 536 81.56 -25.84 17.64
N THR A 537 80.32 -26.02 18.11
CA THR A 537 79.11 -26.05 17.29
C THR A 537 78.02 -25.16 17.88
N SER A 538 77.05 -24.74 17.06
CA SER A 538 75.83 -24.14 17.57
C SER A 538 74.62 -24.66 16.80
N SER A 539 73.60 -25.08 17.54
CA SER A 539 72.31 -25.51 16.98
C SER A 539 71.37 -24.33 16.68
N ILE A 540 71.65 -23.16 17.27
CA ILE A 540 70.87 -21.93 17.06
C ILE A 540 71.38 -21.19 15.82
N LYS A 541 72.71 -21.11 15.64
CA LYS A 541 73.35 -20.46 14.49
C LYS A 541 74.64 -21.19 14.09
N SER A 542 74.51 -22.19 13.22
CA SER A 542 75.61 -23.09 12.87
C SER A 542 76.79 -22.42 12.15
N ASP A 543 76.51 -21.37 11.40
CA ASP A 543 77.47 -20.57 10.63
C ASP A 543 78.13 -19.45 11.44
N TYR A 544 77.76 -19.27 12.71
CA TYR A 544 78.42 -18.30 13.58
C TYR A 544 79.90 -18.64 13.78
N SER A 545 80.73 -17.60 13.76
CA SER A 545 82.18 -17.71 13.93
C SER A 545 82.68 -16.60 14.86
N PHE A 546 83.20 -17.00 16.01
CA PHE A 546 83.82 -16.09 16.97
C PHE A 546 85.12 -15.52 16.37
N LYS A 547 85.22 -14.18 16.31
CA LYS A 547 86.37 -13.49 15.73
C LYS A 547 87.39 -13.16 16.81
N THR A 548 88.67 -13.20 16.47
CA THR A 548 89.72 -12.70 17.38
C THR A 548 89.72 -11.16 17.40
N LEU A 549 90.25 -10.55 18.46
CA LEU A 549 90.37 -9.09 18.55
C LEU A 549 91.14 -8.48 17.36
N SER A 550 92.15 -9.18 16.83
CA SER A 550 92.86 -8.74 15.62
C SER A 550 91.94 -8.70 14.41
N GLN A 551 91.11 -9.73 14.21
CA GLN A 551 90.14 -9.76 13.10
C GLN A 551 89.05 -8.70 13.26
N VAL A 552 88.64 -8.42 14.50
CA VAL A 552 87.69 -7.34 14.79
C VAL A 552 88.33 -5.97 14.52
N GLU A 553 89.57 -5.75 14.94
CA GLU A 553 90.32 -4.52 14.67
C GLU A 553 90.46 -4.26 13.17
N ASP A 554 90.87 -5.27 12.41
CA ASP A 554 91.00 -5.17 10.96
C ASP A 554 89.65 -4.81 10.31
N PHE A 555 88.56 -5.45 10.74
CA PHE A 555 87.22 -5.13 10.25
C PHE A 555 86.82 -3.69 10.56
N VAL A 556 87.04 -3.22 11.79
CA VAL A 556 86.68 -1.86 12.23
C VAL A 556 87.52 -0.82 11.48
N LYS A 557 88.82 -1.05 11.27
CA LYS A 557 89.68 -0.17 10.47
C LYS A 557 89.19 -0.02 9.04
N THR A 558 88.72 -1.11 8.44
CA THR A 558 88.20 -1.10 7.07
C THR A 558 86.80 -0.52 6.95
N ASN A 559 85.89 -0.82 7.89
CA ASN A 559 84.46 -0.55 7.73
C ASN A 559 83.92 0.58 8.63
N GLY A 560 84.66 0.99 9.66
CA GLY A 560 84.26 2.08 10.57
C GLY A 560 83.13 1.72 11.55
N HIS A 561 82.73 0.45 11.63
CA HIS A 561 81.73 -0.06 12.58
C HIS A 561 82.06 -1.49 13.00
N LEU A 562 81.42 -1.97 14.06
CA LEU A 562 81.62 -3.33 14.57
C LEU A 562 81.04 -4.40 13.61
N PRO A 563 81.64 -5.60 13.56
CA PRO A 563 81.07 -6.74 12.86
C PRO A 563 79.64 -7.05 13.36
N GLY A 564 78.71 -7.23 12.43
CA GLY A 564 77.30 -7.54 12.73
C GLY A 564 76.37 -6.31 12.78
N TYR A 565 76.90 -5.09 12.91
CA TYR A 565 76.11 -3.87 12.71
C TYR A 565 76.13 -3.42 11.25
N GLN A 566 75.04 -2.77 10.84
CA GLN A 566 75.02 -1.97 9.63
C GLN A 566 75.80 -0.66 9.85
N SER A 567 76.38 -0.11 8.78
CA SER A 567 76.98 1.22 8.83
C SER A 567 75.92 2.30 9.05
N ALA A 568 76.32 3.44 9.63
CA ALA A 568 75.42 4.58 9.81
C ALA A 568 74.84 5.09 8.48
N GLU A 569 75.60 5.01 7.38
CA GLU A 569 75.14 5.35 6.04
C GLU A 569 74.03 4.40 5.55
N ALA A 570 74.19 3.09 5.77
CA ALA A 570 73.19 2.10 5.41
C ALA A 570 71.88 2.31 6.19
N ILE A 571 71.97 2.55 7.52
CA ILE A 571 70.81 2.83 8.37
C ILE A 571 70.11 4.13 7.92
N LYS A 572 70.86 5.18 7.61
CA LYS A 572 70.29 6.45 7.10
C LYS A 572 69.56 6.25 5.77
N LYS A 573 70.10 5.42 4.87
CA LYS A 573 69.45 5.09 3.59
C LYS A 573 68.19 4.23 3.79
N GLN A 574 68.19 3.35 4.79
CA GLN A 574 67.05 2.54 5.19
C GLN A 574 65.93 3.38 5.83
N GLY A 575 66.28 4.48 6.50
CA GLY A 575 65.34 5.47 7.01
C GLY A 575 64.73 5.16 8.39
N TYR A 576 65.02 3.99 8.96
CA TYR A 576 64.57 3.57 10.29
C TYR A 576 65.63 2.72 11.00
N ILE A 577 65.46 2.55 12.31
CA ILE A 577 66.27 1.64 13.13
C ILE A 577 65.40 0.46 13.55
N ASP A 578 65.81 -0.75 13.18
CA ASP A 578 65.20 -1.96 13.72
C ASP A 578 65.69 -2.17 15.15
N LEU A 579 64.86 -1.77 16.12
CA LEU A 579 65.14 -1.87 17.54
C LEU A 579 65.38 -3.32 18.00
N MET A 580 64.64 -4.29 17.44
CA MET A 580 64.77 -5.70 17.85
C MET A 580 66.05 -6.30 17.30
N ALA A 581 66.36 -6.10 16.02
CA ALA A 581 67.62 -6.56 15.43
C ALA A 581 68.83 -5.91 16.13
N THR A 582 68.75 -4.60 16.40
CA THR A 582 69.81 -3.88 17.13
C THR A 582 70.00 -4.45 18.53
N GLN A 583 68.92 -4.74 19.26
CA GLN A 583 69.00 -5.31 20.60
C GLN A 583 69.60 -6.72 20.61
N LEU A 584 69.27 -7.57 19.63
CA LEU A 584 69.89 -8.88 19.50
C LEU A 584 71.38 -8.77 19.15
N THR A 585 71.76 -7.89 18.23
CA THR A 585 73.18 -7.65 17.91
C THR A 585 73.94 -7.09 19.11
N ASN A 586 73.34 -6.21 19.92
CA ASN A 586 73.93 -5.74 21.17
C ASN A 586 74.26 -6.92 22.10
N VAL A 587 73.33 -7.87 22.26
CA VAL A 587 73.56 -9.06 23.11
C VAL A 587 74.67 -9.93 22.53
N GLU A 588 74.69 -10.20 21.21
CA GLU A 588 75.79 -10.93 20.55
C GLU A 588 77.15 -10.29 20.86
N LYS A 589 77.27 -8.96 20.70
CA LYS A 589 78.52 -8.24 20.96
C LYS A 589 78.91 -8.25 22.44
N ILE A 590 77.94 -8.19 23.35
CA ILE A 590 78.19 -8.28 24.79
C ILE A 590 78.76 -9.66 25.14
N GLU A 591 78.20 -10.73 24.60
CA GLU A 591 78.73 -12.09 24.81
C GLU A 591 80.15 -12.24 24.24
N GLU A 592 80.40 -11.71 23.03
CA GLU A 592 81.74 -11.69 22.45
C GLU A 592 82.76 -10.92 23.32
N LEU A 593 82.36 -9.76 23.84
CA LEU A 593 83.18 -8.94 24.73
C LEU A 593 83.52 -9.69 26.03
N TYR A 594 82.55 -10.40 26.61
CA TYR A 594 82.78 -11.22 27.80
C TYR A 594 83.76 -12.37 27.51
N LEU A 595 83.65 -13.05 26.37
CA LEU A 595 84.62 -14.07 25.97
C LEU A 595 86.03 -13.50 25.83
N HIS A 596 86.18 -12.36 25.16
CA HIS A 596 87.49 -11.70 25.07
C HIS A 596 88.04 -11.27 26.43
N SER A 597 87.19 -10.79 27.34
CA SER A 597 87.60 -10.43 28.70
C SER A 597 88.04 -11.66 29.50
N ILE A 598 87.37 -12.79 29.34
CA ILE A 598 87.76 -14.08 29.94
C ILE A 598 89.11 -14.55 29.38
N GLU A 599 89.34 -14.42 28.06
CA GLU A 599 90.62 -14.73 27.43
C GLU A 599 91.74 -13.83 27.95
N GLN A 600 91.47 -12.53 28.07
CA GLN A 600 92.41 -11.56 28.62
C GLN A 600 92.75 -11.85 30.09
N ASP A 601 91.77 -12.14 30.94
CA ASP A 601 92.00 -12.51 32.34
C ASP A 601 92.86 -13.78 32.46
N LYS A 602 92.57 -14.80 31.65
CA LYS A 602 93.40 -16.02 31.59
C LYS A 602 94.83 -15.70 31.17
N ALA A 603 95.01 -14.85 30.15
CA ALA A 603 96.33 -14.45 29.68
C ALA A 603 97.10 -13.62 30.73
N LEU A 604 96.41 -12.72 31.46
CA LEU A 604 97.00 -11.93 32.54
C LEU A 604 97.44 -12.83 33.70
N LYS A 605 96.58 -13.73 34.18
CA LYS A 605 96.94 -14.70 35.23
C LYS A 605 98.12 -15.58 34.83
N ALA A 606 98.20 -16.00 33.57
CA ALA A 606 99.34 -16.75 33.05
C ALA A 606 100.63 -15.90 33.02
N LYS A 607 100.53 -14.62 32.66
CA LYS A 607 101.66 -13.69 32.72
C LYS A 607 102.10 -13.42 34.15
N ASP A 608 101.19 -13.21 35.09
CA ASP A 608 101.50 -12.99 36.51
C ASP A 608 102.19 -14.22 37.12
N ALA A 609 101.70 -15.42 36.82
CA ALA A 609 102.36 -16.67 37.23
C ALA A 609 103.78 -16.77 36.64
N LYS A 610 103.98 -16.36 35.38
CA LYS A 610 105.29 -16.35 34.75
C LYS A 610 106.22 -15.29 35.36
N ILE A 611 105.71 -14.11 35.69
CA ILE A 611 106.44 -13.05 36.37
C ILE A 611 106.90 -13.56 37.74
N ALA A 612 106.02 -14.16 38.53
CA ALA A 612 106.38 -14.75 39.83
C ALA A 612 107.47 -15.84 39.69
N GLU A 613 107.40 -16.68 38.65
CA GLU A 613 108.45 -17.67 38.36
C GLU A 613 109.79 -17.01 38.01
N LEU A 614 109.78 -15.96 37.17
CA LEU A 614 110.97 -15.22 36.77
C LEU A 614 111.60 -14.46 37.94
N GLU A 615 110.80 -13.81 38.78
CA GLU A 615 111.23 -13.14 40.01
C GLU A 615 111.90 -14.13 40.98
N ALA A 616 111.29 -15.31 41.19
CA ALA A 616 111.89 -16.35 42.03
C ALA A 616 113.21 -16.88 41.48
N ARG A 617 113.37 -16.96 40.15
CA ARG A 617 114.64 -17.33 39.50
C ARG A 617 115.69 -16.23 39.64
N LEU A 618 115.29 -14.97 39.50
CA LEU A 618 116.16 -13.81 39.64
C LEU A 618 116.75 -13.76 41.06
N GLN A 619 115.91 -13.90 42.10
CA GLN A 619 116.35 -13.94 43.50
C GLN A 619 117.37 -15.07 43.76
N LYS A 620 117.18 -16.26 43.17
CA LYS A 620 118.14 -17.36 43.28
C LYS A 620 119.48 -17.04 42.63
N LEU A 621 119.47 -16.39 41.46
CA LEU A 621 120.68 -15.97 40.76
C LEU A 621 121.42 -14.87 41.52
N GLU A 622 120.70 -13.87 42.03
CA GLU A 622 121.26 -12.79 42.85
C GLU A 622 121.90 -13.34 44.13
N ALA A 623 121.26 -14.30 44.81
CA ALA A 623 121.82 -14.96 45.98
C ALA A 623 123.12 -15.76 45.69
N LEU A 624 123.30 -16.25 44.46
CA LEU A 624 124.51 -16.95 44.03
C LEU A 624 125.67 -16.00 43.68
N LEU A 625 125.38 -14.73 43.35
CA LEU A 625 126.37 -13.72 42.98
C LEU A 625 126.95 -12.93 44.17
N VAL A 626 126.33 -13.02 45.36
CA VAL A 626 126.77 -12.35 46.60
C VAL A 626 127.77 -13.22 47.41
N LYS A 627 128.13 -14.40 46.92
CA LYS A 627 129.27 -15.21 47.40
C LYS A 627 130.44 -15.05 46.45
#